data_AF-A0A0Q9HSS4-F1
#
_entry.id   AF-A0A0Q9HSS4-F1
#
_cell.length_a   1.000
_cell.length_b   1.000
_cell.length_c   1.000
_cell.angle_alpha   90.00
_cell.angle_beta   90.00
_cell.angle_gamma   90.00
#
_symmetry.space_group_name_H-M   'P 1'
#
loop_
_entity.id
_entity.type
_entity.pdbx_description
1 polymer ?
#
loop_
_entity_poly.entity_id
_entity_poly.type
_entity_poly.pdbx_seq_one_letter_code
_entity_poly.pdbx_strand_id
1 'polypeptide(L)'
;MSSHWRAEARQAIEAAIAALPKDASFADKKRAIDTAYPFGPRQYHPYKIWLSERKVWLARMSDAPAGPLLSPLDRARAAYIAAEGKRP
;
A
#
# COMPACT_ATOMS: atom_id res chain seq x y z
N MET A 1 11.33 17.13 -10.04
CA MET A 1 11.07 16.35 -11.27
C MET A 1 10.59 14.96 -10.89
N SER A 2 9.45 14.51 -11.42
CA SER A 2 9.00 13.12 -11.24
C SER A 2 9.75 12.22 -12.21
N SER A 3 10.30 11.09 -11.77
CA SER A 3 10.84 10.10 -12.70
C SER A 3 9.72 9.54 -13.59
N HIS A 4 10.06 9.10 -14.79
CA HIS A 4 9.11 8.48 -15.73
C HIS A 4 8.30 7.36 -15.05
N TRP A 5 8.99 6.46 -14.35
CA TRP A 5 8.38 5.40 -13.53
C TRP A 5 7.33 5.90 -12.53
N ARG A 6 7.57 7.06 -11.93
CA ARG A 6 6.65 7.63 -10.94
C ARG A 6 5.43 8.26 -11.59
N ALA A 7 5.60 8.90 -12.75
CA ALA A 7 4.48 9.45 -13.52
C ALA A 7 3.55 8.33 -14.01
N GLU A 8 4.12 7.28 -14.60
CA GLU A 8 3.36 6.14 -15.10
C GLU A 8 2.67 5.35 -13.97
N ALA A 9 3.32 5.20 -12.82
CA ALA A 9 2.70 4.54 -11.65
C ALA A 9 1.45 5.30 -11.17
N ARG A 10 1.52 6.64 -11.12
CA ARG A 10 0.38 7.49 -10.73
C ARG A 10 -0.76 7.37 -11.72
N GLN A 11 -0.45 7.45 -13.00
CA GLN A 11 -1.44 7.34 -14.06
C GLN A 11 -2.17 5.99 -14.00
N ALA A 12 -1.45 4.89 -13.78
CA ALA A 12 -2.04 3.57 -13.65
C ALA A 12 -2.95 3.45 -12.41
N ILE A 13 -2.53 4.02 -11.26
CA ILE A 13 -3.36 4.07 -10.04
C ILE A 13 -4.63 4.88 -10.28
N GLU A 14 -4.52 6.08 -10.85
CA GLU A 14 -5.65 6.96 -11.12
C GLU A 14 -6.65 6.33 -12.09
N ALA A 15 -6.15 5.71 -13.18
CA ALA A 15 -6.99 4.99 -14.13
C ALA A 15 -7.73 3.80 -13.48
N ALA A 16 -7.03 3.03 -12.62
CA ALA A 16 -7.63 1.89 -11.92
C ALA A 16 -8.78 2.31 -10.99
N ILE A 17 -8.66 3.47 -10.35
CA ILE A 17 -9.69 3.99 -9.44
C ILE A 17 -10.83 4.63 -10.23
N ALA A 18 -10.53 5.38 -11.29
CA ALA A 18 -11.54 6.01 -12.14
C ALA A 18 -12.48 4.98 -12.80
N ALA A 19 -11.98 3.76 -13.04
CA ALA A 19 -12.77 2.66 -13.57
C ALA A 19 -13.72 2.00 -12.53
N LEU A 20 -13.57 2.30 -11.24
CA LEU A 20 -14.41 1.72 -10.19
C LEU A 20 -15.65 2.57 -9.87
N PRO A 21 -16.74 1.96 -9.40
CA PRO A 21 -17.86 2.67 -8.79
C PRO A 21 -17.41 3.58 -7.64
N LYS A 22 -18.09 4.72 -7.44
CA LYS A 22 -17.73 5.71 -6.41
C LYS A 22 -17.78 5.13 -4.99
N ASP A 23 -18.71 4.22 -4.77
CA ASP A 23 -18.99 3.49 -3.54
C ASP A 23 -18.17 2.21 -3.38
N ALA A 24 -17.24 1.92 -4.31
CA ALA A 24 -16.36 0.77 -4.20
C ALA A 24 -15.61 0.76 -2.86
N SER A 25 -15.58 -0.41 -2.22
CA SER A 25 -14.94 -0.58 -0.92
C SER A 25 -13.44 -0.31 -0.99
N PHE A 26 -12.82 0.00 0.14
CA PHE A 26 -11.36 0.16 0.21
C PHE A 26 -10.63 -1.10 -0.26
N ALA A 27 -11.17 -2.29 0.03
CA ALA A 27 -10.62 -3.56 -0.42
C ALA A 27 -10.66 -3.71 -1.95
N ASP A 28 -11.76 -3.30 -2.59
CA ASP A 28 -11.89 -3.35 -4.05
C ASP A 28 -10.96 -2.36 -4.73
N LYS A 29 -10.85 -1.13 -4.20
CA LYS A 29 -9.90 -0.12 -4.68
C LYS A 29 -8.46 -0.60 -4.59
N LYS A 30 -8.08 -1.20 -3.45
CA LYS A 30 -6.75 -1.79 -3.26
C LYS A 30 -6.47 -2.92 -4.27
N ARG A 31 -7.45 -3.81 -4.49
CA ARG A 31 -7.32 -4.90 -5.47
C ARG A 31 -7.18 -4.37 -6.90
N ALA A 32 -7.97 -3.38 -7.29
CA ALA A 32 -7.88 -2.77 -8.61
C ALA A 32 -6.51 -2.14 -8.86
N ILE A 33 -5.97 -1.42 -7.87
CA ILE A 33 -4.61 -0.89 -7.93
C ILE A 33 -3.61 -2.03 -8.12
N ASP A 34 -3.65 -3.08 -7.28
CA ASP A 34 -2.70 -4.20 -7.35
C ASP A 34 -2.71 -4.93 -8.72
N THR A 35 -3.86 -4.99 -9.38
CA THR A 35 -4.01 -5.56 -10.72
C THR A 35 -3.49 -4.64 -11.82
N ALA A 36 -3.55 -3.32 -11.65
CA ALA A 36 -3.18 -2.32 -12.66
C ALA A 36 -1.66 -2.08 -12.81
N TYR A 37 -0.81 -2.93 -12.24
CA TYR A 37 0.65 -2.77 -12.29
C TYR A 37 1.19 -2.69 -13.74
N PRO A 38 1.88 -1.61 -14.14
CA PRO A 38 2.25 -1.40 -15.56
C PRO A 38 3.65 -1.91 -15.97
N PHE A 39 4.57 -2.15 -15.03
CA PHE A 39 6.01 -2.27 -15.36
C PHE A 39 6.53 -3.69 -15.63
N GLY A 40 5.65 -4.62 -16.04
CA GLY A 40 6.04 -5.98 -16.38
C GLY A 40 6.38 -6.85 -15.15
N PRO A 41 7.60 -7.41 -15.03
CA PRO A 41 7.97 -8.21 -13.86
C PRO A 41 8.04 -7.36 -12.57
N ARG A 42 7.51 -7.89 -11.46
CA ARG A 42 7.46 -7.21 -10.14
C ARG A 42 8.82 -7.20 -9.42
N GLN A 43 9.81 -6.56 -10.04
CA GLN A 43 11.20 -6.52 -9.56
C GLN A 43 11.90 -5.17 -9.85
N TYR A 44 13.08 -5.00 -9.26
CA TYR A 44 13.96 -3.84 -9.44
C TYR A 44 13.34 -2.48 -9.06
N HIS A 45 13.85 -1.41 -9.68
CA HIS A 45 13.50 -0.03 -9.37
C HIS A 45 12.03 0.33 -9.70
N PRO A 46 11.44 -0.07 -10.85
CA PRO A 46 10.04 0.27 -11.17
C PRO A 46 9.06 -0.28 -10.14
N TYR A 47 9.30 -1.51 -9.66
CA TYR A 47 8.48 -2.10 -8.61
C TYR A 47 8.58 -1.35 -7.27
N LYS A 48 9.77 -0.89 -6.89
CA LYS A 48 9.94 -0.07 -5.67
C LYS A 48 9.19 1.27 -5.77
N ILE A 49 9.22 1.91 -6.95
CA ILE A 49 8.47 3.14 -7.21
C ILE A 49 6.97 2.90 -7.14
N TRP A 50 6.49 1.82 -7.77
CA TRP A 50 5.09 1.40 -7.69
C TRP A 50 4.62 1.21 -6.23
N LEU A 51 5.37 0.45 -5.43
CA LEU A 51 5.05 0.23 -4.02
C LEU A 51 5.01 1.54 -3.22
N SER A 52 5.91 2.48 -3.54
CA SER A 52 5.95 3.80 -2.91
C SER A 52 4.69 4.61 -3.23
N GLU A 53 4.32 4.74 -4.50
CA GLU A 53 3.12 5.50 -4.90
C GLU A 53 1.83 4.83 -4.40
N ARG A 54 1.75 3.49 -4.46
CA ARG A 54 0.65 2.73 -3.86
C ARG A 54 0.51 3.00 -2.36
N LYS A 55 1.62 3.01 -1.61
CA LYS A 55 1.60 3.30 -0.16
C LYS A 55 1.10 4.73 0.10
N VAL A 56 1.55 5.71 -0.69
CA VAL A 56 1.09 7.10 -0.59
C VAL A 56 -0.41 7.18 -0.84
N TRP A 57 -0.91 6.49 -1.85
CA TRP A 57 -2.34 6.48 -2.16
C TRP A 57 -3.16 5.85 -1.02
N LEU A 58 -2.75 4.68 -0.53
CA LEU A 58 -3.45 3.98 0.55
C LEU A 58 -3.47 4.81 1.85
N ALA A 59 -2.37 5.50 2.16
CA ALA A 59 -2.27 6.36 3.34
C ALA A 59 -3.20 7.58 3.26
N ARG A 60 -3.48 8.10 2.07
CA ARG A 60 -4.44 9.20 1.87
C ARG A 60 -5.90 8.77 2.04
N MET A 61 -6.18 7.48 1.82
CA MET A 61 -7.53 6.91 1.84
C MET A 61 -7.85 6.22 3.16
N SER A 62 -6.85 5.93 3.99
CA SER A 62 -7.07 5.46 5.35
C SER A 62 -7.29 6.65 6.27
N ASP A 63 -8.48 6.73 6.89
CA ASP A 63 -8.74 7.67 8.00
C ASP A 63 -7.97 7.29 9.28
N ALA A 64 -7.31 6.13 9.28
CA ALA A 64 -6.49 5.68 10.39
C ALA A 64 -5.23 6.56 10.50
N PRO A 65 -4.89 7.08 11.70
CA PRO A 65 -3.61 7.73 11.89
C PRO A 65 -2.50 6.74 11.54
N ALA A 66 -1.45 7.22 10.87
CA ALA A 66 -0.26 6.41 10.63
C ALA A 66 0.20 5.85 11.98
N GLY A 67 0.01 4.54 12.19
CA GLY A 67 0.40 3.88 13.43
C GLY A 67 1.89 4.12 13.71
N PRO A 68 2.33 3.99 14.97
CA PRO A 68 3.73 4.20 15.32
C PRO A 68 4.62 3.35 14.41
N LEU A 69 5.70 3.95 13.91
CA LEU A 69 6.74 3.23 13.18
C LEU A 69 7.48 2.31 14.15
N LEU A 70 6.89 1.16 14.44
CA LEU A 70 7.50 0.15 15.30
C LEU A 70 8.74 -0.41 14.61
N SER A 71 9.86 -0.41 15.31
CA SER A 71 11.05 -1.11 14.85
C SER A 71 10.76 -2.62 14.71
N PRO A 72 11.55 -3.38 13.94
CA PRO A 72 11.43 -4.84 13.91
C PRO A 72 11.43 -5.47 15.33
N LEU A 73 12.22 -4.93 16.26
CA LEU A 73 12.29 -5.38 17.64
C LEU A 73 11.02 -5.05 18.42
N ASP A 74 10.46 -3.85 18.25
CA ASP A 74 9.22 -3.46 18.93
C ASP A 74 8.03 -4.27 18.42
N ARG A 75 8.01 -4.62 17.13
CA ARG A 75 7.01 -5.53 16.56
C ARG A 75 7.11 -6.94 17.15
N ALA A 76 8.32 -7.46 17.28
CA ALA A 76 8.56 -8.76 17.91
C ALA A 76 8.16 -8.76 19.39
N ARG A 77 8.49 -7.69 20.11
CA ARG A 77 8.12 -7.51 21.52
C ARG A 77 6.61 -7.41 21.72
N ALA A 78 5.91 -6.64 20.89
CA ALA A 78 4.45 -6.55 20.94
C ALA A 78 3.77 -7.90 20.67
N ALA A 79 4.29 -8.67 19.71
CA ALA A 79 3.80 -10.02 19.42
C ALA A 79 4.03 -11.00 20.58
N TYR A 80 5.18 -10.93 21.25
CA TYR A 80 5.49 -11.73 22.43
C TYR A 80 4.53 -11.44 23.59
N ILE A 81 4.33 -10.15 23.92
CA ILE A 81 3.42 -9.72 24.99
C ILE A 81 1.98 -10.16 24.71
N ALA A 82 1.52 -10.04 23.46
CA ALA A 82 0.20 -10.49 23.05
C ALA A 82 0.01 -12.02 23.15
N ALA A 83 1.08 -12.80 22.99
CA ALA A 83 1.07 -14.25 23.15
C ALA A 83 1.03 -14.68 24.63
N GLU A 84 1.73 -13.98 25.51
CA GLU A 84 1.74 -14.28 26.95
C GLU A 84 0.44 -13.90 27.66
N GLY A 85 -0.21 -12.80 27.28
CA GLY A 85 -1.50 -12.38 27.86
C GLY A 85 -2.69 -13.29 27.51
N LYS A 86 -2.46 -14.34 26.72
CA LYS A 86 -3.46 -15.30 26.24
C LYS A 86 -3.31 -16.70 26.86
N ARG A 87 -2.49 -16.83 27.91
CA ARG A 87 -2.38 -18.06 28.70
C ARG A 87 -3.66 -18.25 29.54
N PRO A 88 -4.32 -19.42 29.46
CA PRO A 88 -5.52 -19.71 30.26
C PRO A 88 -5.21 -19.76 31.76
#